data_AF-A0A2W4T091-F1
#
_entry.id   AF-A0A2W4T091-F1
#
_cell.length_a   1.000
_cell.length_b   1.000
_cell.length_c   1.000
_cell.angle_alpha   90.00
_cell.angle_beta   90.00
_cell.angle_gamma   90.00
#
_symmetry.space_group_name_H-M   'P 1'
#
loop_
_entity.id
_entity.type
_entity.pdbx_description
1 polymer ?
#
loop_
_entity_poly.entity_id
_entity_poly.type
_entity_poly.pdbx_seq_one_letter_code
_entity_poly.pdbx_strand_id
1 'polypeptide(L)'
;MGRLTAKGAAVSFHYEDSWRDQPGSLPLSLSMPLLAKDHGKRVVEPYLWNLLPDNDETVLAWARNFGVKKNAFELLSCTGEDLLGAAQIVPPERLDALSVQHEPVVQWRRGSDRTAPE
;
A
#
# COMPACT_ATOMS: atom_id res chain seq x y z
N MET A 1 -10.25 3.86 -4.40
CA MET A 1 -9.35 2.69 -4.46
C MET A 1 -9.95 1.50 -3.71
N GLY A 2 -9.98 1.48 -2.37
CA GLY A 2 -10.57 0.37 -1.61
C GLY A 2 -10.41 0.53 -0.09
N ARG A 3 -10.81 -0.48 0.67
CA ARG A 3 -10.74 -0.53 2.14
C ARG A 3 -10.10 -1.83 2.61
N LEU A 4 -9.15 -1.73 3.52
CA LEU A 4 -8.56 -2.86 4.22
C LEU A 4 -9.27 -3.04 5.57
N THR A 5 -9.72 -4.25 5.88
CA THR A 5 -10.37 -4.59 7.15
C THR A 5 -9.64 -5.72 7.83
N ALA A 6 -9.35 -5.58 9.12
CA ALA A 6 -8.80 -6.65 9.95
C ALA A 6 -9.78 -7.04 11.07
N LYS A 7 -9.94 -8.35 11.28
CA LYS A 7 -10.68 -8.94 12.39
C LYS A 7 -9.79 -9.98 13.07
N GLY A 8 -9.05 -9.55 14.10
CA GLY A 8 -8.03 -10.37 14.74
C GLY A 8 -6.89 -10.70 13.76
N ALA A 9 -6.67 -11.98 13.48
CA ALA A 9 -5.64 -12.43 12.54
C ALA A 9 -6.14 -12.55 11.08
N ALA A 10 -7.41 -12.26 10.82
CA ALA A 10 -7.99 -12.26 9.48
C ALA A 10 -7.93 -10.84 8.89
N VAL A 11 -7.36 -10.71 7.69
CA VAL A 11 -7.33 -9.45 6.94
C VAL A 11 -8.00 -9.65 5.58
N SER A 12 -8.75 -8.66 5.14
CA SER A 12 -9.41 -8.64 3.83
C SER A 12 -9.37 -7.25 3.23
N PHE A 13 -9.38 -7.18 1.91
CA PHE A 13 -9.39 -5.95 1.15
C PHE A 13 -10.64 -5.91 0.26
N HIS A 14 -11.30 -4.77 0.23
CA HIS A 14 -12.52 -4.53 -0.51
C HIS A 14 -12.31 -3.35 -1.47
N TYR A 15 -12.49 -3.57 -2.77
CA TYR A 15 -12.48 -2.48 -3.75
C TYR A 15 -13.79 -1.67 -3.67
N GLU A 16 -13.67 -0.35 -3.68
CA GLU A 16 -14.83 0.54 -3.82
C GLU A 16 -15.35 0.49 -5.27
N ASP A 17 -16.67 0.45 -5.45
CA ASP A 17 -17.28 0.32 -6.79
C ASP A 17 -16.92 1.53 -7.68
N SER A 18 -16.86 2.73 -7.10
CA SER A 18 -16.44 3.95 -7.80
C SER A 18 -15.04 3.85 -8.43
N TRP A 19 -14.13 3.07 -7.82
CA TRP A 19 -12.80 2.83 -8.39
C TRP A 19 -12.83 1.77 -9.48
N ARG A 20 -13.63 0.71 -9.30
CA ARG A 20 -13.74 -0.37 -10.28
C ARG A 20 -14.40 0.08 -11.58
N ASP A 21 -15.36 1.00 -11.48
CA ASP A 21 -16.13 1.50 -12.61
C ASP A 21 -15.40 2.62 -13.37
N GLN A 22 -14.30 3.15 -12.81
CA GLN A 22 -13.53 4.20 -13.45
C GLN A 22 -12.67 3.65 -14.60
N PRO A 23 -12.81 4.20 -15.84
CA PRO A 23 -11.99 3.79 -16.97
C PRO A 23 -10.50 4.05 -16.70
N GLY A 24 -9.66 3.04 -16.93
CA GLY A 24 -8.21 3.14 -16.71
C GLY A 24 -7.76 2.87 -15.27
N SER A 25 -8.67 2.46 -14.38
CA SER A 25 -8.30 2.06 -13.02
C SER A 25 -7.34 0.87 -13.02
N LEU A 26 -6.35 0.96 -12.14
CA LEU A 26 -5.35 -0.09 -11.93
C LEU A 26 -5.68 -0.88 -10.66
N PRO A 27 -5.40 -2.20 -10.66
CA PRO A 27 -5.45 -2.99 -9.44
C PRO A 27 -4.33 -2.54 -8.49
N LEU A 28 -4.59 -2.64 -7.18
CA LEU A 28 -3.60 -2.39 -6.14
C LEU A 28 -2.43 -3.38 -6.20
N SER A 29 -2.69 -4.61 -6.63
CA SER A 29 -1.69 -5.65 -6.85
C SER A 29 -2.16 -6.59 -7.97
N LEU A 30 -1.24 -7.18 -8.71
CA LEU A 30 -1.56 -8.22 -9.69
C LEU A 30 -2.22 -9.44 -9.05
N SER A 31 -1.93 -9.71 -7.78
CA SER A 31 -2.57 -10.77 -6.99
C SER A 31 -3.96 -10.40 -6.48
N MET A 32 -4.39 -9.15 -6.67
CA MET A 32 -5.70 -8.62 -6.27
C MET A 32 -6.37 -7.90 -7.46
N PRO A 33 -6.82 -8.64 -8.49
CA PRO A 33 -7.40 -8.04 -9.69
C PRO A 33 -8.73 -7.32 -9.40
N LEU A 34 -8.99 -6.23 -10.12
CA LEU A 34 -10.24 -5.43 -10.04
C LEU A 34 -11.52 -6.22 -10.38
N LEU A 35 -11.36 -7.38 -11.04
CA LEU A 35 -12.46 -8.29 -11.38
C LEU A 35 -13.17 -8.78 -10.12
N ALA A 36 -12.41 -9.06 -9.04
CA ALA A 36 -12.96 -9.45 -7.76
C ALA A 36 -13.03 -8.23 -6.83
N LYS A 37 -14.21 -8.00 -6.26
CA LYS A 37 -14.45 -6.91 -5.32
C LYS A 37 -13.78 -7.17 -3.97
N ASP A 38 -13.88 -8.41 -3.50
CA ASP A 38 -13.39 -8.84 -2.19
C ASP A 38 -12.18 -9.76 -2.32
N HIS A 39 -11.13 -9.44 -1.57
CA HIS A 39 -9.89 -10.19 -1.49
C HIS A 39 -9.65 -10.63 -0.05
N GLY A 40 -9.57 -11.95 0.16
CA GLY A 40 -9.39 -12.53 1.48
C GLY A 40 -7.92 -12.61 1.92
N LYS A 41 -7.73 -13.03 3.18
CA LYS A 41 -6.42 -13.18 3.83
C LYS A 41 -5.35 -13.82 2.96
N ARG A 42 -5.69 -14.88 2.23
CA ARG A 42 -4.73 -15.67 1.42
C ARG A 42 -3.95 -14.83 0.39
N VAL A 43 -4.56 -13.78 -0.16
CA VAL A 43 -3.91 -12.90 -1.15
C VAL A 43 -3.46 -11.58 -0.54
N VAL A 44 -4.21 -11.08 0.44
CA VAL A 44 -3.93 -9.79 1.10
C VAL A 44 -2.72 -9.90 2.03
N GLU A 45 -2.60 -10.98 2.81
CA GLU A 45 -1.51 -11.14 3.77
C GLU A 45 -0.13 -11.18 3.11
N PRO A 46 0.13 -11.97 2.05
CA PRO A 46 1.40 -11.91 1.33
C PRO A 46 1.70 -10.53 0.74
N TYR A 47 0.67 -9.81 0.25
CA TYR A 47 0.83 -8.46 -0.26
C TYR A 47 1.30 -7.50 0.84
N LEU A 48 0.71 -7.56 2.03
CA LEU A 48 1.12 -6.75 3.18
C LEU A 48 2.55 -7.11 3.64
N TRP A 49 2.91 -8.39 3.62
CA TRP A 49 4.27 -8.81 3.94
C TRP A 49 5.32 -8.23 2.99
N ASN A 50 4.99 -8.08 1.70
CA ASN A 50 5.87 -7.43 0.72
C ASN A 50 6.07 -5.92 0.95
N LEU A 51 5.24 -5.29 1.79
CA LEU A 51 5.42 -3.90 2.20
C LEU A 51 6.32 -3.76 3.43
N LEU A 52 6.57 -4.86 4.14
CA LEU A 52 7.46 -4.91 5.28
C LEU A 52 8.90 -5.18 4.82
N PRO A 53 9.91 -4.81 5.64
CA PRO A 53 11.28 -5.20 5.38
C PRO A 53 11.43 -6.73 5.37
N ASP A 54 12.19 -7.26 4.41
CA ASP A 54 12.48 -8.70 4.29
C ASP A 54 13.29 -9.28 5.48
N ASN A 55 13.87 -8.42 6.32
CA ASN A 55 14.63 -8.87 7.49
C ASN A 55 13.70 -9.21 8.68
N ASP A 56 13.60 -10.50 8.96
CA ASP A 56 12.85 -11.05 10.10
C ASP A 56 13.26 -10.45 11.45
N GLU A 57 14.54 -10.12 11.65
CA GLU A 57 15.00 -9.48 12.88
C GLU A 57 14.44 -8.07 13.04
N THR A 58 14.38 -7.31 11.94
CA THR A 58 13.78 -5.96 11.90
C THR A 58 12.29 -6.03 12.20
N VAL A 59 11.58 -6.96 11.56
CA VAL A 59 10.15 -7.19 11.79
C VAL A 59 9.88 -7.57 13.26
N LEU A 60 10.71 -8.43 13.85
CA LEU A 60 10.59 -8.81 15.26
C LEU A 60 10.91 -7.63 16.20
N ALA A 61 11.91 -6.81 15.86
CA ALA A 61 12.22 -5.60 16.61
C ALA A 61 11.05 -4.61 16.57
N TRP A 62 10.40 -4.41 15.42
CA TRP A 62 9.21 -3.58 15.30
C TRP A 62 8.06 -4.12 16.15
N ALA A 63 7.77 -5.42 16.06
CA ALA A 63 6.72 -6.05 16.87
C ALA A 63 6.94 -5.81 18.37
N ARG A 64 8.19 -5.96 18.84
CA ARG A 64 8.57 -5.69 20.23
C ARG A 64 8.46 -4.21 20.59
N ASN A 65 8.96 -3.32 19.74
CA ASN A 65 8.96 -1.88 19.99
C ASN A 65 7.55 -1.30 20.07
N PHE A 66 6.65 -1.75 19.21
CA PHE A 66 5.25 -1.32 19.20
C PHE A 66 4.35 -2.13 20.14
N GLY A 67 4.86 -3.21 20.74
CA GLY A 67 4.06 -4.09 21.61
C GLY A 67 2.96 -4.86 20.88
N VAL A 68 3.10 -5.04 19.56
CA VAL A 68 2.11 -5.72 18.71
C VAL A 68 2.56 -7.14 18.35
N LYS A 69 1.62 -7.94 17.85
CA LYS A 69 1.95 -9.26 17.31
C LYS A 69 2.74 -9.12 16.01
N LYS A 70 3.56 -10.13 15.68
CA LYS A 70 4.17 -10.29 14.34
C LYS A 70 3.08 -10.60 13.30
N ASN A 71 2.28 -9.60 12.98
CA ASN A 71 1.19 -9.61 12.02
C ASN A 71 1.41 -8.42 11.10
N ALA A 72 1.45 -8.66 9.78
CA ALA A 72 1.72 -7.61 8.82
C ALA A 72 0.78 -6.41 8.94
N PHE A 73 -0.52 -6.66 9.20
CA PHE A 73 -1.48 -5.58 9.40
C PHE A 73 -1.16 -4.70 10.62
N GLU A 74 -0.85 -5.32 11.76
CA GLU A 74 -0.54 -4.60 13.01
C GLU A 74 0.74 -3.78 12.87
N LEU A 75 1.77 -4.39 12.27
CA LEU A 75 3.05 -3.75 12.03
C LEU A 75 2.91 -2.55 11.09
N LEU A 76 2.23 -2.73 9.96
CA LEU A 76 1.98 -1.66 8.99
C LEU A 76 1.06 -0.57 9.56
N SER A 77 0.15 -0.91 10.48
CA SER A 77 -0.68 0.10 11.16
C SER A 77 0.15 1.01 12.05
N CYS A 78 1.27 0.53 12.59
CA CYS A 78 2.21 1.33 13.37
C CYS A 78 3.22 2.11 12.52
N THR A 79 3.53 1.65 11.30
CA THR A 79 4.58 2.22 10.43
C THR A 79 4.08 2.86 9.14
N GLY A 80 2.76 2.88 8.90
CA GLY A 80 2.12 3.11 7.59
C GLY A 80 2.34 4.48 6.92
N GLU A 81 3.09 5.39 7.55
CA GLU A 81 3.45 6.69 6.97
C GLU A 81 4.70 6.63 6.09
N ASP A 82 5.55 5.61 6.22
CA ASP A 82 6.84 5.50 5.50
C ASP A 82 6.92 4.18 4.71
N LEU A 83 5.85 3.85 3.98
CA LEU A 83 5.85 2.73 3.05
C LEU A 83 6.33 3.19 1.67
N LEU A 84 7.25 2.43 1.09
CA LEU A 84 7.88 2.71 -0.19
C LEU A 84 6.83 2.97 -1.31
N GLY A 85 6.62 4.25 -1.62
CA GLY A 85 6.52 4.80 -2.97
C GLY A 85 5.16 4.83 -3.68
N ALA A 86 4.15 4.02 -3.33
CA ALA A 86 2.89 4.04 -4.10
C ALA A 86 1.62 3.63 -3.35
N ALA A 87 1.74 3.02 -2.17
CA ALA A 87 0.60 2.58 -1.37
C ALA A 87 0.74 3.12 0.04
N GLN A 88 -0.19 4.00 0.44
CA GLN A 88 -0.27 4.49 1.80
C GLN A 88 -1.41 3.75 2.51
N ILE A 89 -1.07 3.02 3.58
CA ILE A 89 -2.07 2.39 4.45
C ILE A 89 -2.27 3.33 5.63
N VAL A 90 -3.42 3.98 5.67
CA VAL A 90 -3.74 4.95 6.72
C VAL A 90 -4.95 4.52 7.54
N PRO A 91 -4.96 4.85 8.85
CA PRO A 91 -6.17 4.70 9.66
C PRO A 91 -7.32 5.51 9.06
N PRO A 92 -8.58 5.07 9.20
CA PRO A 92 -9.75 5.78 8.67
C PRO A 92 -9.83 7.22 9.18
N GLU A 93 -9.38 7.48 10.41
CA GLU A 93 -9.33 8.80 11.04
C GLU A 93 -8.38 9.80 10.35
N ARG A 94 -7.40 9.30 9.57
CA ARG A 94 -6.48 10.14 8.79
C ARG A 94 -6.78 10.14 7.29
N LEU A 95 -7.80 9.40 6.85
CA LEU A 95 -8.19 9.35 5.43
C LEU A 95 -8.62 10.75 4.94
N ASP A 96 -9.34 11.50 5.78
CA ASP A 96 -9.77 12.87 5.47
C ASP A 96 -8.58 13.85 5.33
N ALA A 97 -7.51 13.64 6.09
CA ALA A 97 -6.31 14.49 6.04
C ALA A 97 -5.47 14.27 4.76
N LEU A 98 -5.59 13.09 4.15
CA LEU A 98 -4.81 12.70 2.96
C LEU A 98 -5.58 12.87 1.64
N SER A 99 -6.91 12.96 1.70
CA SER A 99 -7.74 13.21 0.51
C SER A 99 -7.47 14.57 -0.16
N VAL A 100 -6.63 15.43 0.44
CA VAL A 100 -6.23 16.74 -0.09
C VAL A 100 -4.94 16.68 -0.93
N GLN A 101 -4.18 15.58 -0.92
CA GLN A 101 -2.89 15.50 -1.62
C GLN A 101 -2.97 14.67 -2.92
N HIS A 102 -3.62 15.23 -3.93
CA HIS A 102 -3.38 14.84 -5.32
C HIS A 102 -2.18 15.64 -5.85
N GLU A 103 -0.97 15.11 -5.72
CA GLU A 103 0.14 15.51 -6.60
C GLU A 103 0.99 14.29 -6.96
N PRO A 104 0.78 13.68 -8.14
CA PRO A 104 1.81 12.84 -8.72
C PRO A 104 2.86 13.78 -9.34
N VAL A 105 3.86 14.21 -8.57
CA VAL A 105 5.03 14.92 -9.14
C VAL A 105 6.18 13.94 -9.23
N VAL A 106 6.31 13.32 -10.41
CA VAL A 106 7.60 12.81 -10.88
C VAL A 106 7.93 13.50 -12.20
N GLN A 107 8.53 14.68 -12.13
CA GLN A 107 9.21 15.28 -13.28
C GLN A 107 10.67 14.83 -13.28
N TRP A 108 10.98 13.79 -14.06
CA TRP A 108 12.37 13.46 -14.35
C TRP A 108 12.93 14.45 -15.37
N ARG A 109 13.94 15.21 -14.98
CA ARG A 109 14.80 15.97 -15.91
C ARG A 109 16.21 15.40 -15.83
N ARG A 110 16.70 14.80 -16.92
CA ARG A 110 18.14 14.82 -17.21
C ARG A 110 18.43 16.09 -18.00
N GLY A 111 19.44 16.84 -17.56
CA GLY A 111 19.88 18.08 -18.18
C GLY A 111 20.20 17.91 -19.66
N SER A 112 19.79 18.90 -20.44
CA SER A 112 20.21 19.10 -21.83
C SER A 112 21.67 19.53 -21.88
N ASP A 113 22.48 18.83 -22.66
CA ASP A 113 23.44 19.35 -23.65
C ASP A 113 24.03 18.07 -24.30
N ARG A 114 24.15 17.88 -25.61
CA ARG A 114 24.36 18.85 -26.68
C ARG A 114 24.25 18.10 -28.03
N THR A 115 23.68 18.77 -29.02
CA THR A 115 23.84 18.62 -30.50
C THR A 115 24.97 17.67 -30.98
N ALA A 116 24.65 16.56 -31.67
CA ALA A 116 24.59 16.39 -33.14
C ALA A 116 25.96 15.99 -33.78
N PRO A 117 26.04 15.66 -35.08
CA PRO A 117 26.25 14.32 -35.64
C PRO A 117 27.64 14.11 -36.30
N GLU A 118 28.00 12.84 -36.58
CA GLU A 118 28.63 12.35 -37.83
C GLU A 118 28.65 10.82 -37.85
#